data_AF-A0A8J4EFS0-F1
#
_entry.id   AF-A0A8J4EFS0-F1
#
_cell.length_a   1.000
_cell.length_b   1.000
_cell.length_c   1.000
_cell.angle_alpha   90.00
_cell.angle_beta   90.00
_cell.angle_gamma   90.00
#
_symmetry.space_group_name_H-M   'P 1'
#
loop_
_entity.id
_entity.type
_entity.pdbx_description
1 polymer ?
#
loop_
_entity_poly.entity_id
_entity_poly.type
_entity_poly.pdbx_seq_one_letter_code
_entity_poly.pdbx_strand_id
1 'polypeptide(L)' 'MSAGPARVPDDEHSAGHGAYVAWLAAEFGLNPPDDPDAIVAAATERYGKQFAEWHGRYLPA' A
#
# COMPACT_ATOMS: atom_id res chain seq x y z
N MET A 1 -10.90 4.27 18.96
CA MET A 1 -10.36 4.77 17.69
C MET A 1 -8.84 4.79 17.83
N SER A 2 -8.16 3.75 17.35
CA SER A 2 -6.70 3.73 17.35
C SER A 2 -6.25 4.28 16.00
N ALA A 3 -5.56 5.42 16.03
CA ALA A 3 -4.87 5.95 14.87
C ALA A 3 -3.82 4.93 14.42
N GLY A 4 -3.88 4.51 13.15
CA GLY A 4 -2.82 3.71 12.53
C GLY A 4 -1.49 4.49 12.59
N PRO A 5 -0.33 3.80 12.48
CA PRO A 5 0.95 4.48 12.53
C PRO A 5 1.00 5.54 11.42
N ALA A 6 1.36 6.77 11.79
CA ALA A 6 1.62 7.83 10.84
C ALA A 6 2.66 7.35 9.82
N ARG A 7 2.40 7.60 8.51
CA ARG A 7 3.34 7.26 7.43
C ARG A 7 4.74 7.73 7.82
N VAL A 8 5.71 6.84 7.69
CA VAL A 8 7.12 7.25 7.53
C VAL A 8 7.13 8.20 6.33
N PRO A 9 7.72 9.40 6.43
CA PRO A 9 7.74 10.35 5.32
C PRO A 9 8.24 9.63 4.07
N ASP A 10 7.61 9.91 2.92
CA ASP A 10 8.00 9.36 1.63
C ASP A 10 9.52 9.53 1.48
N ASP A 11 10.25 8.42 1.57
CA ASP A 11 11.60 8.37 1.03
C ASP A 11 11.48 8.81 -0.43
N GLU A 12 12.26 9.81 -0.82
CA GLU A 12 12.34 10.29 -2.20
C GLU A 12 12.37 9.07 -3.12
N HIS A 13 11.35 8.96 -3.97
CA HIS A 13 11.19 7.79 -4.82
C HIS A 13 12.50 7.49 -5.56
N SER A 14 12.85 6.21 -5.68
CA SER A 14 14.05 5.80 -6.38
C SER A 14 14.08 6.34 -7.80
N ALA A 15 15.30 6.59 -8.31
CA ALA A 15 15.50 6.98 -9.69
C ALA A 15 14.83 5.94 -10.62
N GLY A 16 13.79 6.37 -11.35
CA GLY A 16 12.99 5.51 -12.23
C GLY A 16 11.52 5.35 -11.84
N HIS A 17 11.10 5.78 -10.65
CA HIS A 17 9.70 5.69 -10.23
C HIS A 17 8.73 6.33 -11.23
N GLY A 18 9.03 7.55 -11.69
CA GLY A 18 8.19 8.24 -12.68
C GLY A 18 8.09 7.50 -14.02
N ALA A 19 9.20 6.90 -14.48
CA ALA A 19 9.20 6.10 -15.71
C ALA A 19 8.38 4.82 -15.55
N TYR A 20 8.44 4.18 -14.38
CA TYR A 20 7.65 3.01 -14.06
C TYR A 20 6.14 3.33 -14.00
N VAL A 21 5.75 4.43 -13.34
CA VAL A 21 4.35 4.87 -13.29
C VAL A 21 3.82 5.22 -14.67
N ALA A 22 4.61 5.92 -15.49
CA ALA A 22 4.21 6.25 -16.87
C ALA A 22 4.00 4.99 -17.72
N TRP A 23 4.86 3.98 -17.56
CA TRP A 23 4.72 2.69 -18.23
C TRP A 23 3.46 1.94 -17.77
N LEU A 24 3.15 1.94 -16.47
CA LEU A 24 1.91 1.33 -15.94
C LEU A 24 0.65 1.98 -16.52
N ALA A 25 0.65 3.30 -16.61
CA ALA A 25 -0.46 4.04 -17.21
C ALA A 25 -0.61 3.74 -18.70
N ALA A 26 0.49 3.67 -19.44
CA ALA A 26 0.47 3.41 -20.89
C ALA A 26 0.07 1.97 -21.24
N GLU A 27 0.65 0.97 -20.58
CA GLU A 27 0.43 -0.44 -20.91
C GLU A 27 -0.86 -1.01 -20.32
N PHE A 28 -1.25 -0.55 -19.13
CA PHE A 28 -2.37 -1.14 -18.38
C PHE A 28 -3.49 -0.16 -18.04
N GLY A 29 -3.34 1.13 -18.35
CA GLY A 29 -4.30 2.16 -17.93
C GLY A 29 -4.30 2.38 -16.41
N LEU A 30 -3.25 1.97 -15.71
CA LEU A 30 -3.16 2.05 -14.25
C LEU A 30 -2.52 3.37 -13.83
N ASN A 31 -3.36 4.29 -13.37
CA ASN A 31 -2.90 5.52 -12.72
C ASN A 31 -2.77 5.32 -11.21
N PRO A 32 -1.89 6.08 -10.54
CA PRO A 32 -1.89 6.18 -9.09
C PRO A 32 -3.29 6.54 -8.59
N PRO A 33 -3.75 5.92 -7.49
CA PRO A 33 -5.04 6.24 -6.91
C PRO A 33 -5.04 7.64 -6.29
N ASP A 34 -6.15 8.36 -6.43
CA ASP A 34 -6.33 9.69 -5.84
C ASP A 34 -6.24 9.67 -4.30
N ASP A 35 -6.74 8.59 -3.70
CA ASP A 35 -6.66 8.32 -2.26
C ASP A 35 -6.12 6.90 -2.01
N PRO A 36 -4.80 6.75 -1.81
CA PRO A 36 -4.19 5.48 -1.47
C PRO A 36 -4.67 4.94 -0.11
N ASP A 37 -4.99 5.81 0.85
CA ASP A 37 -5.36 5.41 2.20
C ASP A 37 -6.75 4.77 2.23
N ALA A 38 -7.67 5.22 1.36
CA ALA A 38 -8.95 4.56 1.16
C ALA A 38 -8.81 3.10 0.71
N ILE A 39 -7.83 2.79 -0.15
CA ILE A 39 -7.56 1.43 -0.61
C ILE A 39 -7.03 0.58 0.55
N VAL A 40 -6.09 1.11 1.33
CA VAL A 40 -5.53 0.42 2.50
C VAL A 40 -6.62 0.18 3.54
N ALA A 41 -7.50 1.15 3.79
CA ALA A 41 -8.61 1.02 4.72
C ALA A 41 -9.57 -0.11 4.30
N ALA A 42 -10.00 -0.11 3.04
CA ALA A 42 -10.88 -1.15 2.50
C ALA A 42 -10.24 -2.55 2.56
N ALA A 43 -8.94 -2.65 2.24
CA ALA A 43 -8.19 -3.90 2.34
C ALA A 43 -8.06 -4.38 3.80
N THR A 44 -7.81 -3.46 4.72
CA THR A 44 -7.70 -3.75 6.17
C THR A 44 -9.04 -4.23 6.72
N GLU A 45 -10.14 -3.59 6.36
CA GLU A 45 -11.48 -4.01 6.78
C GLU A 45 -11.80 -5.42 6.30
N ARG A 46 -11.48 -5.72 5.03
CA ARG A 46 -11.84 -6.99 4.41
C ARG A 46 -10.93 -8.16 4.79
N TYR A 47 -9.63 -7.91 4.93
CA TYR A 47 -8.61 -8.96 5.03
C TYR A 47 -7.71 -8.84 6.27
N GLY A 48 -7.85 -7.77 7.07
CA GLY A 48 -6.94 -7.47 8.16
C GLY A 48 -6.87 -8.57 9.22
N LYS A 49 -8.00 -9.23 9.51
CA LYS A 49 -8.02 -10.35 10.47
C LYS A 49 -7.21 -11.55 9.95
N GLN A 50 -7.45 -11.98 8.73
CA GLN A 50 -6.75 -13.11 8.11
C GLN A 50 -5.26 -12.80 7.95
N PHE A 51 -4.93 -11.56 7.60
CA PHE A 51 -3.56 -11.10 7.54
C PHE A 51 -2.88 -11.16 8.91
N ALA A 52 -3.53 -10.69 9.98
CA ALA A 52 -2.98 -10.74 11.33
C ALA A 52 -2.78 -12.19 11.83
N GLU A 53 -3.73 -13.08 11.55
CA GLU A 53 -3.62 -14.51 11.87
C GLU A 53 -2.47 -15.19 11.11
N TRP A 54 -2.32 -14.90 9.82
CA TRP A 54 -1.20 -15.38 9.02
C TRP A 54 0.14 -14.82 9.52
N HIS A 55 0.21 -13.51 9.79
CA HIS A 55 1.42 -12.84 10.27
C HIS A 55 1.91 -13.45 11.58
N GLY A 56 1.02 -13.59 12.57
CA GLY A 56 1.38 -14.19 13.87
C GLY A 56 1.81 -15.67 13.77
N ARG A 57 1.43 -16.36 12.70
CA ARG A 57 1.80 -17.77 12.48
C ARG A 57 3.16 -17.94 11.80
N TYR A 58 3.54 -17.02 10.91
CA TYR A 58 4.67 -17.25 9.99
C TYR A 58 5.78 -16.20 10.06
N LEU A 59 5.53 -15.03 10.65
CA LEU A 59 6.53 -13.98 10.80
C LEU A 59 6.93 -13.84 12.28
N PRO A 60 8.23 -13.94 12.61
CA PRO A 60 8.70 -13.73 13.97
C PRO A 60 8.46 -12.27 14.40
N ALA A 61 8.27 -12.08 15.71
CA ALA A 61 8.04 -10.78 16.33
C ALA A 61 9.28 -9.87 16.28
#